data_AF-A0A4V2PUT7-F1
#
_entry.id   AF-A0A4V2PUT7-F1
#
_cell.length_a   1.000
_cell.length_b   1.000
_cell.length_c   1.000
_cell.angle_alpha   90.00
_cell.angle_beta   90.00
_cell.angle_gamma   90.00
#
_symmetry.space_group_name_H-M   'P 1'
#
loop_
_entity.id
_entity.type
_entity.pdbx_description
1 polymer ?
#
loop_
_entity_poly.entity_id
_entity_poly.type
_entity_poly.pdbx_seq_one_letter_code
_entity_poly.pdbx_strand_id
1 'polypeptide(L)'
;MVNNCANPKCSKPLHYLREGRIFVFDVMDGRVAAGPDGKMKRRLEHYWLCGTCSQTMSLVQAGETGIQIIAKPVIQIRQGVTITTSALA
;
A
#
# COMPACT_ATOMS: atom_id res chain seq x y z
N MET A 1 15.93 -1.36 -2.41
CA MET A 1 15.46 -2.76 -2.48
C MET A 1 14.59 -3.00 -1.25
N VAL A 2 13.42 -3.62 -1.42
CA VAL A 2 12.46 -3.80 -0.30
C VAL A 2 12.74 -5.12 0.37
N ASN A 3 13.07 -5.11 1.65
CA ASN A 3 13.51 -6.32 2.35
C ASN A 3 12.51 -6.76 3.42
N ASN A 4 11.65 -5.85 3.90
CA ASN A 4 10.71 -6.09 4.97
C ASN A 4 9.37 -5.41 4.67
N CYS A 5 8.32 -5.87 5.34
CA CYS A 5 7.03 -5.21 5.34
C CYS A 5 7.18 -3.76 5.82
N ALA A 6 6.65 -2.80 5.05
CA ALA A 6 6.73 -1.37 5.34
C ALA A 6 5.95 -0.96 6.59
N ASN A 7 5.05 -1.82 7.10
CA ASN A 7 4.43 -1.62 8.41
C ASN A 7 5.46 -1.88 9.52
N PRO A 8 5.89 -0.85 10.28
CA PRO A 8 6.94 -0.99 11.29
C PRO A 8 6.53 -1.94 12.43
N LYS A 9 5.22 -2.09 12.70
CA LYS A 9 4.71 -3.03 13.71
C LYS A 9 4.79 -4.49 13.26
N CYS A 10 4.85 -4.74 11.95
CA CYS A 10 4.89 -6.08 11.38
C CYS A 10 6.31 -6.51 11.04
N SER A 11 7.06 -5.68 10.28
CA SER A 11 8.46 -5.91 9.91
C SER A 11 8.79 -7.29 9.31
N LYS A 12 7.77 -8.04 8.82
CA LYS A 12 7.94 -9.39 8.23
C LYS A 12 8.96 -9.34 7.08
N PRO A 13 9.98 -10.21 7.06
CA PRO A 13 10.96 -10.25 5.97
C PRO A 13 10.32 -10.73 4.65
N LEU A 14 10.75 -10.12 3.54
CA LEU A 14 10.35 -10.49 2.19
C LEU A 14 11.26 -11.60 1.67
N HIS A 15 10.80 -12.85 1.79
CA HIS A 15 11.49 -13.99 1.18
C HIS A 15 11.02 -14.24 -0.27
N TYR A 16 9.72 -14.09 -0.52
CA TYR A 16 9.11 -14.32 -1.83
C TYR A 16 7.96 -13.35 -2.07
N LEU A 17 7.87 -12.80 -3.28
CA LEU A 17 6.81 -11.90 -3.74
C LEU A 17 5.49 -12.65 -4.09
N ARG A 18 5.18 -13.75 -3.39
CA ARG A 18 3.93 -14.51 -3.60
C ARG A 18 2.73 -13.91 -2.88
N GLU A 19 2.98 -13.16 -1.80
CA GLU A 19 1.95 -12.55 -0.98
C GLU A 19 2.18 -11.04 -0.83
N GLY A 20 1.10 -10.32 -0.55
CA GLY A 20 1.15 -8.90 -0.28
C GLY A 20 1.01 -8.02 -1.51
N ARG A 21 1.46 -6.77 -1.40
CA ARG A 21 1.34 -5.77 -2.46
C ARG A 21 2.54 -4.83 -2.46
N ILE A 22 3.08 -4.60 -3.65
CA ILE A 22 4.12 -3.58 -3.88
C ILE A 22 3.44 -2.25 -4.20
N PHE A 23 3.96 -1.19 -3.60
CA PHE A 23 3.62 0.19 -3.87
C PHE A 23 4.86 0.88 -4.44
N VAL A 24 4.69 1.62 -5.53
CA VAL A 24 5.78 2.36 -6.18
C VAL A 24 5.38 3.83 -6.20
N PHE A 25 6.24 4.70 -5.70
CA PHE A 25 6.03 6.14 -5.69
C PHE A 25 7.16 6.82 -6.46
N ASP A 26 6.79 7.81 -7.28
CA ASP A 26 7.74 8.72 -7.92
C ASP A 26 7.98 9.89 -6.96
N VAL A 27 9.15 9.89 -6.31
CA VAL A 27 9.56 10.95 -5.39
C VAL A 27 10.62 11.82 -6.06
N MET A 28 10.42 13.12 -5.97
CA MET A 28 11.41 14.09 -6.44
C MET A 28 12.56 14.14 -5.46
N ASP A 29 13.76 13.81 -5.93
CA ASP A 29 14.95 13.84 -5.10
C ASP A 29 15.45 15.29 -4.95
N GLY A 30 14.88 16.03 -4.00
CA GLY A 30 15.26 17.43 -3.73
C GLY A 30 16.69 17.63 -3.24
N ARG A 31 17.44 16.54 -3.01
CA ARG A 31 18.83 16.56 -2.54
C ARG A 31 19.86 16.38 -3.65
N VAL A 32 19.44 15.94 -4.83
CA VAL A 32 20.33 15.85 -5.99
C VAL A 32 20.23 17.17 -6.72
N ALA A 33 21.22 18.04 -6.49
CA ALA A 33 21.42 19.22 -7.34
C ALA A 33 21.27 18.78 -8.79
N ALA A 34 20.46 19.53 -9.55
CA ALA A 34 20.23 19.27 -10.95
C ALA A 34 21.56 18.87 -11.62
N GLY A 35 21.56 17.73 -12.31
CA GLY A 35 22.72 17.36 -13.12
C GLY A 35 23.06 18.50 -14.09
N PRO A 36 24.18 18.44 -14.81
CA PRO A 36 24.60 19.49 -15.75
C PRO A 36 23.50 19.91 -16.76
N ASP A 37 22.47 19.06 -16.96
CA ASP A 37 21.31 19.30 -17.83
C ASP A 37 20.08 19.95 -17.15
N GLY A 38 20.16 20.40 -15.89
CA GLY A 38 19.07 21.12 -15.22
C GLY A 38 17.86 20.25 -14.81
N LYS A 39 17.88 18.93 -15.07
CA LYS A 39 16.75 18.02 -14.82
C LYS A 39 16.78 17.45 -13.42
N MET A 40 15.71 17.70 -12.66
CA MET A 40 15.47 17.10 -11.34
C MET A 40 15.36 15.58 -11.49
N LYS A 41 16.18 14.84 -10.74
CA LYS A 41 16.25 13.38 -10.87
C LYS A 41 15.06 12.77 -10.12
N ARG A 42 14.11 12.22 -10.88
CA ARG A 42 12.96 11.46 -10.35
C ARG A 42 13.42 10.08 -9.90
N ARG A 43 13.10 9.70 -8.66
CA ARG A 43 13.50 8.42 -8.07
C ARG A 43 12.24 7.61 -7.76
N LEU A 44 12.24 6.37 -8.22
CA LEU A 44 11.19 5.41 -7.85
C LEU A 44 11.52 4.75 -6.52
N GLU A 45 10.71 5.02 -5.51
CA GLU A 45 10.74 4.33 -4.23
C GLU A 45 9.73 3.19 -4.21
N HIS A 46 10.20 2.04 -3.74
CA HIS A 46 9.42 0.81 -3.69
C HIS A 46 9.16 0.47 -2.23
N TYR A 47 7.93 0.10 -1.93
CA TYR A 47 7.50 -0.37 -0.62
C TYR A 47 6.67 -1.63 -0.77
N TRP A 48 6.68 -2.50 0.22
CA TRP A 48 5.91 -3.74 0.21
C TRP A 48 5.15 -3.89 1.52
N LEU A 49 3.86 -4.19 1.44
CA LEU A 49 3.09 -4.68 2.58
C LEU A 49 2.87 -6.17 2.38
N CYS A 50 3.14 -6.97 3.43
CA CYS A 50 2.87 -8.41 3.41
C CYS A 50 1.38 -8.71 3.21
N GLY A 51 1.03 -9.97 2.92
CA GLY A 51 -0.35 -10.41 2.68
C GLY A 51 -1.36 -9.84 3.68
N THR A 52 -1.11 -10.04 4.98
CA THR A 52 -1.99 -9.58 6.06
C THR A 52 -2.08 -8.06 6.15
N CYS A 53 -0.96 -7.34 6.14
CA CYS A 53 -0.98 -5.87 6.23
C CYS A 53 -1.63 -5.25 5.00
N SER A 54 -1.42 -5.84 3.82
CA SER A 54 -2.00 -5.33 2.58
C SER A 54 -3.52 -5.48 2.51
N GLN A 55 -4.15 -6.31 3.34
CA GLN A 55 -5.61 -6.44 3.40
C GLN A 55 -6.26 -5.26 4.12
N THR A 56 -5.64 -4.77 5.19
CA THR A 56 -6.21 -3.73 6.07
C THR A 56 -5.53 -2.37 5.91
N MET A 57 -4.37 -2.31 5.27
CA MET A 57 -3.58 -1.09 5.13
C MET A 57 -3.19 -0.83 3.67
N SER A 58 -2.93 0.44 3.37
CA SER A 58 -2.41 0.91 2.08
C SER A 58 -1.35 1.99 2.32
N LEU A 59 -0.43 2.15 1.38
CA LEU A 59 0.50 3.27 1.38
C LEU A 59 -0.04 4.38 0.47
N VAL A 60 0.13 5.63 0.89
CA VAL A 60 -0.22 6.82 0.12
C VAL A 60 0.88 7.87 0.24
N GLN A 61 1.05 8.69 -0.80
CA GLN A 61 1.95 9.83 -0.76
C GLN A 61 1.23 11.01 -0.08
N ALA A 62 1.78 11.46 1.04
CA ALA A 62 1.36 12.62 1.81
C ALA A 62 2.38 13.75 1.61
N GLY A 63 2.06 14.72 0.76
CA GLY A 63 2.94 15.85 0.41
C GLY A 63 4.00 15.50 -0.65
N GLU A 64 5.06 16.31 -0.73
CA GLU A 64 6.09 16.16 -1.79
C GLU A 64 6.96 14.91 -1.61
N THR A 65 7.23 14.48 -0.38
CA THR A 65 8.16 13.38 -0.10
C THR A 65 7.70 12.40 0.98
N GLY A 66 6.58 12.64 1.64
CA GLY A 66 6.12 11.78 2.73
C GLY A 66 5.32 10.59 2.20
N ILE A 67 5.67 9.37 2.61
CA ILE A 67 4.83 8.19 2.40
C ILE A 67 4.20 7.81 3.74
N GLN A 68 2.88 7.63 3.76
CA GLN A 68 2.11 7.28 4.95
C GLN A 68 1.33 5.97 4.77
N ILE A 69 1.21 5.22 5.87
CA ILE A 69 0.35 4.03 5.94
C ILE A 69 -1.03 4.48 6.43
N ILE A 70 -2.06 4.17 5.64
CA ILE A 70 -3.46 4.41 5.98
C ILE A 70 -4.21 3.09 6.14
N ALA A 71 -5.24 3.07 6.99
CA ALA A 71 -6.19 1.98 7.02
C ALA A 71 -7.06 2.01 5.76
N LYS A 72 -7.31 0.83 5.18
CA LYS A 72 -8.25 0.70 4.07
C LYS A 72 -9.68 0.83 4.61
N PRO A 73 -10.55 1.65 4.00
CA PRO A 73 -11.96 1.64 4.34
C PRO A 73 -12.52 0.26 4.01
N VAL A 74 -13.09 -0.41 5.01
CA VAL A 74 -13.81 -1.66 4.82
C VAL A 74 -15.13 -1.29 4.15
N ILE A 75 -15.25 -1.49 2.84
CA ILE A 75 -16.54 -1.42 2.17
C ILE A 75 -17.29 -2.69 2.57
N GLN A 76 -18.04 -2.63 3.68
CA GLN A 76 -18.97 -3.69 4.04
C GLN A 76 -20.14 -3.66 3.04
N ILE A 77 -20.04 -4.48 2.00
CA ILE A 77 -21.21 -4.84 1.21
C ILE A 77 -22.09 -5.67 2.14
N ARG A 78 -23.10 -5.03 2.74
CA ARG A 78 -24.18 -5.73 3.45
C ARG A 78 -24.87 -6.64 2.44
N GLN A 79 -24.50 -7.92 2.40
CA GLN A 79 -25.28 -8.91 1.67
C GLN A 79 -26.64 -9.02 2.36
N GLY A 80 -27.67 -8.55 1.66
CA GLY A 80 -29.04 -8.48 2.14
C GLY A 80 -29.66 -9.87 2.27
N VAL A 81 -30.22 -10.10 3.47
CA VAL A 81 -31.50 -10.76 3.79
C VAL A 81 -31.75 -12.14 3.16
N THR A 82 -31.71 -13.17 4.02
CA THR A 82 -32.35 -14.48 3.80
C THR A 82 -33.86 -14.32 3.64
N ILE A 83 -34.40 -14.70 2.48
CA ILE A 83 -35.84 -14.88 2.29
C ILE A 83 -36.21 -16.23 2.91
N THR A 84 -36.78 -16.21 4.11
CA THR A 84 -37.46 -17.37 4.69
C THR A 84 -38.90 -17.36 4.21
N THR A 85 -39.21 -18.10 3.16
CA THR A 85 -40.60 -18.37 2.76
C THR A 85 -41.15 -19.47 3.65
N SER A 86 -41.95 -19.10 4.66
CA SER A 86 -42.80 -20.06 5.38
C SER A 86 -44.02 -20.39 4.53
N ALA A 87 -44.15 -21.62 4.07
CA ALA A 87 -45.38 -22.14 3.49
C ALA A 87 -46.20 -22.80 4.61
N LEU A 88 -47.38 -22.24 4.88
CA LEU A 88 -48.47 -22.91 5.60
C LEU A 88 -49.42 -23.46 4.54
N ALA A 89 -49.58 -24.79 4.50
CA ALA A 89 -50.75 -25.49 3.99
C ALA A 89 -50.72 -26.94 4.50
#